data_AF-A0A9P5MIM7-F1
#
_entry.id   AF-A0A9P5MIM7-F1
#
_cell.length_a   1.000
_cell.length_b   1.000
_cell.length_c   1.000
_cell.angle_alpha   90.00
_cell.angle_beta   90.00
_cell.angle_gamma   90.00
#
_symmetry.space_group_name_H-M   'P 1'
#
loop_
_entity.id
_entity.type
_entity.pdbx_description
1 polymer ?
#
loop_
_entity_poly.entity_id
_entity_poly.type
_entity_poly.pdbx_seq_one_letter_code
_entity_poly.pdbx_strand_id
1 'polypeptide(L)'
;QEPISDPAQFEKRPGEAPHRAESRRKREVEIETHAVQCVSLYFTVMSFSQKAIDLIRAYYRNNLHPSPAGTVEIDNALTWARDAFSRSMEKVNLLKGWLPEGYNMRHMWIDRVIYDHALSLLRHAASLEIRSENFKLCEEEYERALWMLYAIQDDVVQSGNPYAEQDRDTITNCMFSFTNRSSHQLTARLVIVVIRTTKNRMEKLHQRVVQLKLTPPPA
;
A
#
# COMPACT_ATOMS: atom_id res chain seq x y z
N GLN A 1 -5.61 -18.66 -17.13
CA GLN A 1 -6.11 -18.51 -15.74
C GLN A 1 -7.47 -17.84 -15.85
N GLU A 2 -8.51 -18.41 -15.25
CA GLU A 2 -9.86 -17.83 -15.34
C GLU A 2 -9.97 -16.54 -14.49
N PRO A 3 -10.67 -15.51 -15.00
CA PRO A 3 -10.94 -14.28 -14.28
C PRO A 3 -11.82 -14.53 -13.04
N ILE A 4 -11.76 -13.63 -12.06
CA ILE A 4 -12.65 -13.62 -10.90
C ILE A 4 -14.07 -13.37 -11.42
N SER A 5 -15.04 -14.14 -10.93
CA SER A 5 -16.45 -13.95 -11.25
C SER A 5 -16.92 -12.57 -10.77
N ASP A 6 -17.68 -11.86 -11.61
CA ASP A 6 -18.26 -10.56 -11.26
C ASP A 6 -19.29 -10.74 -10.12
N PRO A 7 -19.06 -10.17 -8.92
CA PRO A 7 -19.99 -10.33 -7.81
C PRO A 7 -21.36 -9.67 -8.07
N ALA A 8 -21.46 -8.75 -9.03
CA ALA A 8 -22.74 -8.19 -9.48
C ALA A 8 -23.58 -9.19 -10.27
N GLN A 9 -22.97 -10.23 -10.84
CA GLN A 9 -23.62 -11.30 -11.58
C GLN A 9 -23.74 -12.60 -10.75
N PHE A 10 -23.71 -12.48 -9.42
CA PHE A 10 -23.79 -13.63 -8.54
C PHE A 10 -25.11 -14.39 -8.72
N GLU A 11 -25.03 -15.64 -9.18
CA GLU A 11 -26.17 -16.55 -9.23
C GLU A 11 -26.01 -17.71 -8.25
N LYS A 12 -27.12 -18.10 -7.62
CA LYS A 12 -27.21 -19.27 -6.74
C LYS A 12 -27.19 -20.54 -7.60
N ARG A 13 -26.36 -21.51 -7.24
CA ARG A 13 -26.30 -22.79 -7.98
C ARG A 13 -27.54 -23.65 -7.71
N PRO A 14 -28.01 -24.44 -8.70
CA PRO A 14 -29.14 -25.34 -8.49
C PRO A 14 -28.82 -26.35 -7.38
N GLY A 15 -29.71 -26.48 -6.39
CA GLY A 15 -29.54 -27.35 -5.22
C GLY A 15 -28.65 -26.79 -4.09
N GLU A 16 -28.12 -25.57 -4.22
CA GLU A 16 -27.28 -24.95 -3.19
C GLU A 16 -28.12 -24.52 -1.97
N ALA A 17 -27.64 -24.79 -0.75
CA ALA A 17 -28.28 -24.27 0.47
C ALA A 17 -28.11 -22.74 0.54
N PRO A 18 -29.11 -21.97 1.02
CA PRO A 18 -29.06 -20.50 1.03
C PRO A 18 -27.86 -19.95 1.81
N HIS A 19 -27.50 -20.56 2.95
CA HIS A 19 -26.32 -20.18 3.73
C HIS A 19 -24.99 -20.37 2.97
N ARG A 20 -24.89 -21.43 2.16
CA ARG A 20 -23.69 -21.72 1.34
C ARG A 20 -23.55 -20.72 0.20
N ALA A 21 -24.65 -20.38 -0.46
CA ALA A 21 -24.68 -19.35 -1.49
C ALA A 21 -24.23 -17.98 -0.93
N GLU A 22 -24.75 -17.58 0.23
CA GLU A 22 -24.36 -16.33 0.87
C GLU A 22 -22.88 -16.32 1.29
N SER A 23 -22.36 -17.43 1.82
CA SER A 23 -20.94 -17.57 2.16
C SER A 23 -20.04 -17.43 0.92
N ARG A 24 -20.44 -18.02 -0.21
CA ARG A 24 -19.73 -17.91 -1.48
C ARG A 24 -19.74 -16.48 -2.02
N ARG A 25 -20.91 -15.83 -2.00
CA ARG A 25 -21.06 -14.43 -2.41
C ARG A 25 -20.15 -13.49 -1.62
N LYS A 26 -20.13 -13.62 -0.29
CA LYS A 26 -19.24 -12.84 0.59
C LYS A 26 -17.77 -13.02 0.21
N ARG A 27 -17.37 -14.26 -0.08
CA ARG A 27 -16.01 -14.59 -0.50
C ARG A 27 -15.63 -13.98 -1.83
N GLU A 28 -16.54 -14.01 -2.81
CA GLU A 28 -16.33 -13.40 -4.13
C GLU A 28 -16.15 -11.87 -4.01
N VAL A 29 -16.97 -11.21 -3.19
CA VAL A 29 -16.85 -9.77 -2.86
C VAL A 29 -15.53 -9.45 -2.14
N GLU A 30 -15.12 -10.28 -1.17
CA GLU A 30 -13.84 -10.11 -0.46
C GLU A 30 -12.63 -10.27 -1.41
N ILE A 31 -12.68 -11.25 -2.32
CA ILE A 31 -11.63 -11.47 -3.31
C ILE A 31 -11.51 -10.26 -4.23
N GLU A 32 -12.63 -9.75 -4.76
CA GLU A 32 -12.66 -8.56 -5.60
C GLU A 32 -12.10 -7.35 -4.84
N THR A 33 -12.61 -7.08 -3.64
CA THR A 33 -12.18 -5.96 -2.80
C THR A 33 -10.67 -6.00 -2.57
N HIS A 34 -10.12 -7.15 -2.17
CA HIS A 34 -8.69 -7.31 -1.95
C HIS A 34 -7.87 -7.19 -3.24
N ALA A 35 -8.36 -7.72 -4.36
CA ALA A 35 -7.68 -7.62 -5.65
C ALA A 35 -7.56 -6.16 -6.09
N VAL A 36 -8.65 -5.40 -6.00
CA VAL A 36 -8.65 -3.98 -6.36
C VAL A 36 -7.77 -3.18 -5.40
N GLN A 37 -7.80 -3.46 -4.09
CA GLN A 37 -6.90 -2.83 -3.10
C GLN A 37 -5.43 -3.08 -3.43
N CYS A 38 -5.08 -4.31 -3.83
CA CYS A 38 -3.71 -4.63 -4.24
C CYS A 38 -3.30 -3.80 -5.45
N VAL A 39 -4.15 -3.70 -6.47
CA VAL A 39 -3.84 -2.93 -7.67
C VAL A 39 -3.66 -1.44 -7.34
N SER A 40 -4.53 -0.85 -6.52
CA SER A 40 -4.40 0.53 -6.07
C SER A 40 -3.10 0.77 -5.27
N LEU A 41 -2.72 -0.17 -4.40
CA LEU A 41 -1.45 -0.09 -3.66
C LEU A 41 -0.24 -0.18 -4.62
N TYR A 42 -0.25 -1.09 -5.58
CA TYR A 42 0.83 -1.19 -6.57
C TYR A 42 0.94 0.06 -7.42
N PHE A 43 -0.18 0.65 -7.85
CA PHE A 43 -0.15 1.94 -8.54
C PHE A 43 0.42 3.05 -7.67
N THR A 44 0.06 3.09 -6.38
CA THR A 44 0.63 4.05 -5.44
C THR A 44 2.15 3.91 -5.35
N VAL A 45 2.65 2.67 -5.24
CA VAL A 45 4.10 2.39 -5.26
C VAL A 45 4.74 2.82 -6.56
N MET A 46 4.13 2.53 -7.71
CA MET A 46 4.61 2.98 -9.02
C MET A 46 4.69 4.50 -9.09
N SER A 47 3.68 5.23 -8.62
CA SER A 47 3.67 6.69 -8.61
C SER A 47 4.79 7.26 -7.72
N PHE A 48 5.02 6.70 -6.53
CA PHE A 48 6.15 7.09 -5.69
C PHE A 48 7.51 6.75 -6.31
N SER A 49 7.64 5.57 -6.93
CA SER A 49 8.85 5.19 -7.65
C SER A 49 9.12 6.12 -8.83
N GLN A 50 8.09 6.51 -9.57
CA GLN A 50 8.19 7.46 -10.68
C GLN A 50 8.62 8.85 -10.18
N LYS A 51 7.98 9.36 -9.11
CA LYS A 51 8.39 10.62 -8.46
C LYS A 51 9.85 10.57 -8.01
N ALA A 52 10.30 9.47 -7.42
CA ALA A 52 11.69 9.30 -7.02
C ALA A 52 12.65 9.35 -8.22
N ILE A 53 12.32 8.65 -9.31
CA ILE A 53 13.10 8.68 -10.56
C ILE A 53 13.20 10.11 -11.11
N ASP A 54 12.10 10.86 -11.11
CA ASP A 54 12.06 12.21 -11.65
C ASP A 54 12.85 13.21 -10.79
N LEU A 55 12.78 13.08 -9.46
CA LEU A 55 13.59 13.86 -8.53
C LEU A 55 15.09 13.58 -8.72
N ILE A 56 15.48 12.31 -8.85
CA ILE A 56 16.88 11.92 -9.08
C ILE A 56 17.37 12.43 -10.44
N ARG A 57 16.56 12.34 -11.50
CA ARG A 57 16.89 12.90 -12.81
C ARG A 57 17.04 14.41 -12.77
N ALA A 58 16.16 15.11 -12.04
CA ALA A 58 16.28 16.55 -11.82
C ALA A 58 17.57 16.92 -11.08
N TYR A 59 17.92 16.16 -10.03
CA TYR A 59 19.19 16.32 -9.31
C TYR A 59 20.39 16.21 -10.25
N TYR A 60 20.45 15.19 -11.12
CA TYR A 60 21.55 15.02 -12.06
C TYR A 60 21.60 16.12 -13.14
N ARG A 61 20.45 16.62 -13.60
CA ARG A 61 20.42 17.74 -14.56
C ARG A 61 20.95 19.04 -13.95
N ASN A 62 20.65 19.27 -12.66
CA ASN A 62 20.99 20.52 -11.99
C ASN A 62 22.39 20.53 -11.37
N ASN A 63 23.02 19.36 -11.19
CA ASN A 63 24.37 19.24 -10.65
C ASN A 63 25.33 18.75 -11.74
N LEU A 64 26.05 19.66 -12.39
CA LEU A 64 26.99 19.33 -13.48
C LEU A 64 28.17 18.44 -13.03
N HIS A 65 28.54 18.46 -11.75
CA HIS A 65 29.65 17.67 -11.19
C HIS A 65 29.30 17.10 -9.81
N PRO A 66 28.46 16.06 -9.74
CA PRO A 66 28.11 15.45 -8.46
C PRO A 66 29.30 14.67 -7.89
N SER A 67 29.48 14.74 -6.56
CA SER A 67 30.55 14.02 -5.85
C SER A 67 30.42 12.50 -6.02
N PRO A 68 31.52 11.75 -6.27
CA PRO A 68 31.48 10.30 -6.52
C PRO A 68 30.83 9.47 -5.40
N ALA A 69 30.96 9.88 -4.14
CA ALA A 69 30.35 9.18 -3.01
C ALA A 69 28.83 9.39 -2.96
N GLY A 70 28.37 10.62 -3.22
CA GLY A 70 26.95 10.96 -3.27
C GLY A 70 26.24 10.35 -4.48
N THR A 71 26.93 10.16 -5.60
CA THR A 71 26.34 9.51 -6.80
C THR A 71 26.04 8.04 -6.57
N VAL A 72 26.88 7.30 -5.83
CA VAL A 72 26.66 5.85 -5.60
C VAL A 72 25.35 5.58 -4.84
N GLU A 73 25.09 6.35 -3.77
CA GLU A 73 23.84 6.19 -3.01
C GLU A 73 22.61 6.57 -3.83
N ILE A 74 22.72 7.63 -4.63
CA ILE A 74 21.66 8.10 -5.53
C ILE A 74 21.40 7.09 -6.66
N ASP A 75 22.45 6.48 -7.21
CA ASP A 75 22.35 5.44 -8.24
C ASP A 75 21.73 4.14 -7.70
N ASN A 76 22.07 3.78 -6.45
CA ASN A 76 21.44 2.67 -5.75
C ASN A 76 19.94 2.94 -5.54
N ALA A 77 19.57 4.15 -5.11
CA ALA A 77 18.18 4.57 -4.96
C ALA A 77 17.44 4.56 -6.30
N LEU A 78 18.07 5.03 -7.38
CA LEU A 78 17.51 5.04 -8.73
C LEU A 78 17.26 3.62 -9.24
N THR A 79 18.22 2.72 -9.07
CA THR A 79 18.11 1.31 -9.46
C THR A 79 16.96 0.66 -8.70
N TRP A 80 16.93 0.83 -7.39
CA TRP A 80 15.87 0.28 -6.57
C TRP A 80 14.48 0.83 -6.93
N ALA A 81 14.38 2.13 -7.27
CA ALA A 81 13.11 2.75 -7.67
C ALA A 81 12.60 2.18 -9.00
N ARG A 82 13.51 1.99 -9.97
CA ARG A 82 13.18 1.33 -11.25
C ARG A 82 12.71 -0.11 -11.03
N ASP A 83 13.41 -0.87 -10.20
CA ASP A 83 13.02 -2.24 -9.93
C ASP A 83 11.67 -2.32 -9.18
N ALA A 84 11.41 -1.40 -8.25
CA ALA A 84 10.15 -1.30 -7.54
C ALA A 84 8.98 -1.00 -8.49
N PHE A 85 9.19 -0.09 -9.45
CA PHE A 85 8.23 0.21 -10.49
C PHE A 85 7.95 -1.03 -11.35
N SER A 86 8.97 -1.66 -11.91
CA SER A 86 8.84 -2.83 -12.79
C SER A 86 8.13 -3.99 -12.11
N ARG A 87 8.54 -4.34 -10.88
CA ARG A 87 7.89 -5.41 -10.09
C ARG A 87 6.42 -5.10 -9.81
N SER A 88 6.09 -3.85 -9.50
CA SER A 88 4.71 -3.44 -9.24
C SER A 88 3.87 -3.50 -10.51
N MET A 89 4.42 -3.07 -11.65
CA MET A 89 3.78 -3.13 -12.96
C MET A 89 3.46 -4.58 -13.36
N GLU A 90 4.41 -5.51 -13.20
CA GLU A 90 4.18 -6.93 -13.44
C GLU A 90 3.02 -7.49 -12.61
N LYS A 91 2.96 -7.12 -11.32
CA LYS A 91 1.88 -7.55 -10.42
C LYS A 91 0.53 -6.95 -10.79
N VAL A 92 0.47 -5.68 -11.19
CA VAL A 92 -0.75 -5.05 -11.68
C VAL A 92 -1.24 -5.74 -12.94
N ASN A 93 -0.37 -6.03 -13.90
CA ASN A 93 -0.76 -6.71 -15.14
C ASN A 93 -1.33 -8.10 -14.87
N LEU A 94 -0.73 -8.85 -13.93
CA LEU A 94 -1.23 -10.14 -13.49
C LEU A 94 -2.61 -10.02 -12.82
N LEU A 95 -2.79 -9.06 -11.91
CA LEU A 95 -4.05 -8.86 -11.19
C LEU A 95 -5.16 -8.32 -12.10
N LYS A 96 -4.83 -7.49 -13.08
CA LYS A 96 -5.79 -7.03 -14.10
C LYS A 96 -6.33 -8.19 -14.92
N GLY A 97 -5.50 -9.20 -15.21
CA GLY A 97 -5.97 -10.44 -15.85
C GLY A 97 -6.93 -11.26 -14.97
N TRP A 98 -7.06 -10.94 -13.68
CA TRP A 98 -8.04 -11.55 -12.79
C TRP A 98 -9.32 -10.73 -12.64
N LEU A 99 -9.33 -9.44 -13.00
CA LEU A 99 -10.50 -8.60 -12.88
C LEU A 99 -11.39 -8.73 -14.14
N PRO A 100 -12.72 -8.57 -14.03
CA PRO A 100 -13.62 -8.57 -15.18
C PRO A 100 -13.27 -7.46 -16.19
N GLU A 101 -13.50 -7.71 -17.49
CA GLU A 101 -13.29 -6.72 -18.54
C GLU A 101 -14.22 -5.51 -18.35
N GLY A 102 -13.66 -4.30 -18.47
CA GLY A 102 -14.41 -3.06 -18.25
C GLY A 102 -14.63 -2.70 -16.79
N TYR A 103 -14.00 -3.41 -15.84
CA TYR A 103 -14.01 -2.99 -14.44
C TYR A 103 -13.35 -1.61 -14.30
N ASN A 104 -14.20 -0.60 -14.18
CA ASN A 104 -13.76 0.76 -13.95
C ASN A 104 -13.28 0.79 -12.50
N MET A 105 -12.00 1.07 -12.27
CA MET A 105 -11.45 1.20 -10.91
C MET A 105 -12.14 2.36 -10.22
N ARG A 106 -13.30 2.08 -9.62
CA ARG A 106 -14.08 3.03 -8.86
C ARG A 106 -13.13 3.55 -7.79
N HIS A 107 -12.85 4.86 -7.83
CA HIS A 107 -11.87 5.56 -7.01
C HIS A 107 -11.86 5.00 -5.59
N MET A 108 -10.95 4.06 -5.36
CA MET A 108 -10.83 3.50 -4.03
C MET A 108 -10.05 4.52 -3.22
N TRP A 109 -10.55 4.77 -2.03
CA TRP A 109 -9.95 5.64 -1.03
C TRP A 109 -8.70 4.92 -0.50
N ILE A 110 -7.65 4.90 -1.32
CA ILE A 110 -6.38 4.23 -1.03
C ILE A 110 -5.71 4.89 0.17
N ASP A 111 -5.86 6.20 0.29
CA ASP A 111 -5.60 7.01 1.48
C ASP A 111 -6.23 6.40 2.73
N ARG A 112 -7.51 6.02 2.68
CA ARG A 112 -8.19 5.37 3.81
C ARG A 112 -7.57 4.02 4.15
N VAL A 113 -7.28 3.19 3.14
CA VAL A 113 -6.66 1.86 3.33
C VAL A 113 -5.27 1.98 3.96
N ILE A 114 -4.47 2.97 3.55
CA ILE A 114 -3.15 3.26 4.11
C ILE A 114 -3.32 3.78 5.55
N TYR A 115 -4.26 4.70 5.78
CA TYR A 115 -4.52 5.34 7.06
C TYR A 115 -4.94 4.32 8.13
N ASP A 116 -5.90 3.45 7.82
CA ASP A 116 -6.39 2.43 8.76
C ASP A 116 -5.27 1.46 9.18
N HIS A 117 -4.34 1.15 8.28
CA HIS A 117 -3.19 0.31 8.63
C HIS A 117 -2.14 1.06 9.43
N ALA A 118 -1.86 2.32 9.12
CA ALA A 118 -1.00 3.15 9.94
C ALA A 118 -1.53 3.19 11.39
N LEU A 119 -2.83 3.42 11.58
CA LEU A 119 -3.44 3.37 12.91
C LEU A 119 -3.34 2.00 13.59
N SER A 120 -3.48 0.90 12.82
CA SER A 120 -3.30 -0.45 13.35
C SER A 120 -1.87 -0.68 13.87
N LEU A 121 -0.86 -0.19 13.14
CA LEU A 121 0.54 -0.29 13.54
C LEU A 121 0.82 0.56 14.79
N LEU A 122 0.29 1.79 14.85
CA LEU A 122 0.42 2.67 16.03
C LEU A 122 -0.19 2.05 17.28
N ARG A 123 -1.38 1.45 17.17
CA ARG A 123 -2.04 0.75 18.30
C ARG A 123 -1.23 -0.46 18.77
N HIS A 124 -0.67 -1.22 17.83
CA HIS A 124 0.16 -2.37 18.14
C HIS A 124 1.46 -1.94 18.83
N ALA A 125 2.15 -0.94 18.29
CA ALA A 125 3.35 -0.35 18.88
C ALA A 125 3.09 0.18 20.30
N ALA A 126 2.00 0.94 20.50
CA ALA A 126 1.60 1.43 21.82
C ALA A 126 1.32 0.29 22.80
N SER A 127 0.74 -0.82 22.33
CA SER A 127 0.49 -1.99 23.16
C SER A 127 1.80 -2.67 23.59
N LEU A 128 2.80 -2.74 22.70
CA LEU A 128 4.13 -3.26 23.01
C LEU A 128 4.88 -2.35 24.00
N GLU A 129 4.80 -1.03 23.80
CA GLU A 129 5.38 -0.02 24.70
C GLU A 129 4.82 -0.14 26.13
N ILE A 130 3.49 -0.20 26.28
CA ILE A 130 2.83 -0.33 27.59
C ILE A 130 3.23 -1.62 28.29
N ARG A 131 3.38 -2.71 27.54
CA ARG A 131 3.81 -4.01 28.08
C ARG A 131 5.32 -4.09 28.35
N SER A 132 6.08 -3.06 27.95
CA SER A 132 7.55 -3.05 28.00
C SER A 132 8.16 -4.26 27.26
N GLU A 133 7.52 -4.68 26.17
CA GLU A 133 7.91 -5.81 25.35
C GLU A 133 8.55 -5.33 24.04
N ASN A 134 9.70 -5.92 23.69
CA ASN A 134 10.33 -5.78 22.37
C ASN A 134 10.37 -4.32 21.83
N PHE A 135 11.13 -3.46 22.51
CA PHE A 135 11.30 -2.05 22.14
C PHE A 135 11.72 -1.82 20.69
N LYS A 136 12.53 -2.73 20.12
CA LYS A 136 12.95 -2.65 18.73
C LYS A 136 11.77 -2.78 17.77
N LEU A 137 10.90 -3.77 17.97
CA LEU A 137 9.70 -3.93 17.15
C LEU A 137 8.75 -2.75 17.34
N CYS A 138 8.62 -2.24 18.56
CA CYS A 138 7.84 -1.05 18.86
C CYS A 138 8.32 0.17 18.03
N GLU A 139 9.62 0.46 18.05
CA GLU A 139 10.22 1.54 17.27
C GLU A 139 10.00 1.34 15.75
N GLU A 140 10.23 0.12 15.24
CA GLU A 140 10.01 -0.19 13.84
C GLU A 140 8.53 0.01 13.41
N GLU A 141 7.57 -0.39 14.24
CA GLU A 141 6.14 -0.26 13.93
C GLU A 141 5.68 1.21 13.99
N TYR A 142 6.19 1.99 14.95
CA TYR A 142 6.00 3.45 14.98
C TYR A 142 6.60 4.13 13.75
N GLU A 143 7.85 3.82 13.41
CA GLU A 143 8.53 4.35 12.23
C GLU A 143 7.70 4.06 10.97
N ARG A 144 7.31 2.80 10.77
CA ARG A 144 6.49 2.38 9.61
C ARG A 144 5.16 3.14 9.53
N ALA A 145 4.47 3.29 10.66
CA ALA A 145 3.18 3.96 10.67
C ALA A 145 3.30 5.45 10.33
N LEU A 146 4.27 6.14 10.92
CA LEU A 146 4.54 7.55 10.62
C LEU A 146 4.85 7.75 9.13
N TRP A 147 5.65 6.87 8.53
CA TRP A 147 5.93 6.93 7.11
C TRP A 147 4.71 6.73 6.23
N MET A 148 3.81 5.83 6.60
CA MET A 148 2.54 5.67 5.90
C MET A 148 1.67 6.93 5.97
N LEU A 149 1.65 7.61 7.12
CA LEU A 149 0.96 8.89 7.28
C LEU A 149 1.57 10.00 6.42
N TYR A 150 2.91 10.11 6.39
CA TYR A 150 3.61 11.03 5.48
C TYR A 150 3.27 10.76 4.01
N ALA A 151 3.21 9.48 3.61
CA ALA A 151 2.87 9.12 2.23
C ALA A 151 1.46 9.58 1.83
N ILE A 152 0.49 9.52 2.76
CA ILE A 152 -0.87 9.98 2.47
C ILE A 152 -0.91 11.49 2.26
N GLN A 153 -0.05 12.27 2.93
CA GLN A 153 -0.02 13.73 2.77
C GLN A 153 0.62 14.19 1.46
N ASP A 154 1.40 13.33 0.80
CA ASP A 154 2.09 13.64 -0.44
C ASP A 154 1.09 13.85 -1.59
N ASP A 155 1.38 14.81 -2.47
CA ASP A 155 0.56 15.10 -3.65
C ASP A 155 0.41 13.90 -4.59
N VAL A 156 1.32 12.91 -4.53
CA VAL A 156 1.18 11.62 -5.23
C VAL A 156 -0.14 10.93 -4.88
N VAL A 157 -0.60 11.03 -3.64
CA VAL A 157 -1.85 10.42 -3.16
C VAL A 157 -2.98 11.45 -3.14
N GLN A 158 -2.68 12.72 -2.82
CA GLN A 158 -3.69 13.78 -2.67
C GLN A 158 -4.12 14.46 -3.98
N SER A 159 -3.44 14.19 -5.11
CA SER A 159 -3.77 14.80 -6.40
C SER A 159 -5.23 14.49 -6.80
N GLY A 160 -6.06 15.54 -6.86
CA GLY A 160 -7.48 15.44 -7.21
C GLY A 160 -8.41 15.17 -6.02
N ASN A 161 -7.91 15.16 -4.78
CA ASN A 161 -8.74 15.08 -3.58
C ASN A 161 -9.30 16.48 -3.22
N PRO A 162 -10.64 16.68 -3.23
CA PRO A 162 -11.25 17.96 -2.84
C PRO A 162 -11.12 18.26 -1.33
N TYR A 163 -10.84 17.26 -0.49
CA TYR A 163 -10.71 17.40 0.96
C TYR A 163 -9.25 17.37 1.45
N ALA A 164 -8.28 17.51 0.54
CA ALA A 164 -6.86 17.32 0.83
C ALA A 164 -6.32 18.16 2.00
N GLU A 165 -6.82 19.38 2.21
CA GLU A 165 -6.40 20.23 3.33
C GLU A 165 -6.89 19.69 4.68
N GLN A 166 -8.17 19.31 4.76
CA GLN A 166 -8.74 18.74 5.99
C GLN A 166 -8.07 17.40 6.36
N ASP A 167 -7.79 16.56 5.36
CA ASP A 167 -7.07 15.31 5.56
C ASP A 167 -5.65 15.56 6.04
N ARG A 168 -4.95 16.55 5.45
CA ARG A 168 -3.61 16.96 5.88
C ARG A 168 -3.58 17.42 7.33
N ASP A 169 -4.55 18.23 7.76
CA ASP A 169 -4.64 18.69 9.15
C ASP A 169 -4.88 17.54 10.12
N THR A 170 -5.82 16.64 9.78
CA THR A 170 -6.13 15.47 10.60
C THR A 170 -4.92 14.56 10.77
N ILE A 171 -4.19 14.31 9.67
CA ILE A 171 -3.00 13.47 9.68
C ILE A 171 -1.86 14.16 10.43
N THR A 172 -1.66 15.47 10.25
CA THR A 172 -0.62 16.24 10.95
C THR A 172 -0.83 16.21 12.47
N ASN A 173 -2.08 16.41 12.91
CA ASN A 173 -2.44 16.32 14.32
C ASN A 173 -2.19 14.92 14.89
N CYS A 174 -2.55 13.87 14.12
CA CYS A 174 -2.25 12.49 14.47
C CYS A 174 -0.74 12.29 14.63
N MET A 175 0.05 12.71 13.65
CA MET A 175 1.50 12.57 13.66
C MET A 175 2.14 13.28 14.85
N PHE A 176 1.74 14.52 15.14
CA PHE A 176 2.27 15.29 16.27
C PHE A 176 2.06 14.58 17.62
N SER A 177 0.94 13.87 17.77
CA SER A 177 0.66 13.08 18.98
C SER A 177 1.60 11.89 19.18
N PHE A 178 2.22 11.38 18.10
CA PHE A 178 3.12 10.21 18.11
C PHE A 178 4.61 10.56 17.88
N THR A 179 4.94 11.64 17.17
CA THR A 179 6.32 12.10 16.98
C THR A 179 6.91 12.70 18.25
N ASN A 180 6.09 13.32 19.12
CA ASN A 180 6.52 13.69 20.48
C ASN A 180 6.94 12.48 21.33
N ARG A 181 6.66 11.24 20.88
CA ARG A 181 7.11 10.00 21.51
C ARG A 181 8.32 9.34 20.82
N SER A 182 8.71 9.78 19.62
CA SER A 182 9.72 9.09 18.80
C SER A 182 10.75 10.10 18.25
N SER A 183 11.98 9.99 18.75
CA SER A 183 13.10 10.88 18.46
C SER A 183 13.41 10.99 16.97
N HIS A 184 13.62 12.23 16.52
CA HIS A 184 13.90 12.63 15.15
C HIS A 184 15.02 11.85 14.48
N GLN A 185 14.74 11.34 13.27
CA GLN A 185 15.65 11.47 12.14
C GLN A 185 14.93 11.05 10.84
N LEU A 186 15.39 11.63 9.73
CA LEU A 186 15.33 11.11 8.36
C LEU A 186 14.22 11.69 7.47
N THR A 187 14.62 12.03 6.25
CA THR A 187 13.78 12.43 5.12
C THR A 187 14.07 11.56 3.88
N ALA A 188 15.24 10.90 3.83
CA ALA A 188 15.61 9.96 2.76
C ALA A 188 15.10 8.51 2.99
N ARG A 189 14.84 8.10 4.24
CA ARG A 189 14.26 6.78 4.56
C ARG A 189 12.77 6.68 4.22
N LEU A 190 12.10 7.82 3.99
CA LEU A 190 10.67 7.91 3.68
C LEU A 190 10.29 7.07 2.45
N VAL A 191 11.00 7.23 1.34
CA VAL A 191 10.70 6.53 0.08
C VAL A 191 10.98 5.03 0.21
N ILE A 192 12.11 4.65 0.83
CA ILE A 192 12.51 3.25 0.98
C ILE A 192 11.56 2.51 1.93
N VAL A 193 11.19 3.12 3.06
CA VAL A 193 10.33 2.48 4.06
C VAL A 193 8.89 2.40 3.58
N VAL A 194 8.32 3.45 2.98
CA VAL A 194 6.96 3.41 2.41
C VAL A 194 6.84 2.30 1.38
N ILE A 195 7.82 2.16 0.48
CA ILE A 195 7.80 1.08 -0.53
C ILE A 195 8.06 -0.29 0.10
N ARG A 196 8.89 -0.40 1.14
CA ARG A 196 9.14 -1.68 1.85
C ARG A 196 7.92 -2.15 2.65
N THR A 197 7.16 -1.23 3.26
CA THR A 197 5.97 -1.55 4.06
C THR A 197 4.77 -1.84 3.17
N THR A 198 4.54 -1.02 2.15
CA THR A 198 3.55 -1.32 1.11
C THR A 198 3.88 -2.66 0.45
N LYS A 199 5.16 -2.97 0.16
CA LYS A 199 5.58 -4.29 -0.32
C LYS A 199 5.12 -5.43 0.59
N ASN A 200 5.44 -5.39 1.88
CA ASN A 200 5.08 -6.46 2.81
C ASN A 200 3.56 -6.67 2.93
N ARG A 201 2.79 -5.58 2.86
CA ARG A 201 1.32 -5.67 2.87
C ARG A 201 0.77 -6.19 1.55
N MET A 202 1.32 -5.74 0.42
CA MET A 202 0.97 -6.21 -0.92
C MET A 202 1.26 -7.72 -1.06
N GLU A 203 2.38 -8.21 -0.54
CA GLU A 203 2.70 -9.64 -0.54
C GLU A 203 1.70 -10.46 0.28
N LYS A 204 1.35 -10.00 1.49
CA LYS A 204 0.33 -10.65 2.33
C LYS A 204 -1.06 -10.64 1.69
N LEU A 205 -1.46 -9.52 1.10
CA LEU A 205 -2.75 -9.41 0.41
C LEU A 205 -2.78 -10.26 -0.86
N HIS A 206 -1.72 -10.25 -1.66
CA HIS A 206 -1.57 -11.11 -2.83
C HIS A 206 -1.66 -12.59 -2.45
N GLN A 207 -0.95 -13.01 -1.39
CA GLN A 207 -1.06 -14.37 -0.84
C GLN A 207 -2.48 -14.71 -0.39
N ARG A 208 -3.18 -13.79 0.28
CA ARG A 208 -4.59 -13.97 0.68
C ARG A 208 -5.52 -14.12 -0.52
N VAL A 209 -5.37 -13.29 -1.55
CA VAL A 209 -6.15 -13.41 -2.79
C VAL A 209 -5.90 -14.77 -3.45
N VAL A 210 -4.63 -15.21 -3.53
CA VAL A 210 -4.26 -16.52 -4.06
C VAL A 210 -4.88 -17.66 -3.23
N GLN A 211 -4.78 -17.60 -1.89
CA GLN A 211 -5.35 -18.61 -1.00
C GLN A 211 -6.88 -18.68 -1.09
N LEU A 212 -7.56 -17.53 -1.13
CA LEU A 212 -9.01 -17.45 -1.25
C LEU A 212 -9.51 -17.97 -2.61
N LYS A 213 -8.73 -17.77 -3.68
CA LYS A 213 -9.01 -18.32 -5.02
C LYS A 213 -8.82 -19.83 -5.08
N LEU A 214 -7.85 -20.38 -4.34
CA LEU A 214 -7.48 -21.81 -4.39
C LEU A 214 -8.22 -22.70 -3.37
N THR A 215 -8.79 -22.13 -2.31
CA THR A 215 -9.53 -22.91 -1.32
C THR A 215 -10.98 -23.10 -1.77
N PRO A 216 -11.52 -24.34 -1.84
CA PRO A 216 -12.95 -24.54 -2.06
C PRO A 216 -13.77 -24.03 -0.87
N PRO A 217 -15.04 -23.61 -1.07
CA PRO A 217 -15.91 -23.24 0.04
C PRO A 217 -16.06 -24.43 1.02
N PRO A 218 -16.19 -24.17 2.34
CA PRO A 218 -16.36 -25.23 3.32
C PRO A 218 -17.57 -26.11 2.97
N ALA A 219 -17.37 -27.42 3.09
CA ALA A 219 -18.37 -28.46 2.79
C ALA A 219 -19.64 -28.30 3.62
#